data_AF-A0A3M7TSE2-F1
#
_entry.id   AF-A0A3M7TSE2-F1
#
_cell.length_a   1.000
_cell.length_b   1.000
_cell.length_c   1.000
_cell.angle_alpha   90.00
_cell.angle_beta   90.00
_cell.angle_gamma   90.00
#
_symmetry.space_group_name_H-M   'P 1'
#
loop_
_entity.id
_entity.type
_entity.pdbx_description
1 polymer ?
#
loop_
_entity_poly.entity_id
_entity_poly.type
_entity_poly.pdbx_seq_one_letter_code
_entity_poly.pdbx_strand_id
1 'polypeptide(L)' 'MKEWRMLIERSQKGDEESTLKIIGKIEPKIRKSLYQTDVQERENLEQELRIKTMKVVQSFDTQKVPGFWEWLDEAK' A
#
# COMPACT_ATOMS: atom_id res chain seq x y z
N MET A 1 -0.83 -4.96 13.85
CA MET A 1 0.20 -5.64 13.02
C MET A 1 -0.28 -6.99 12.46
N LYS A 2 -0.82 -7.91 13.28
CA LYS A 2 -1.32 -9.22 12.79
C LYS A 2 -2.39 -9.11 11.70
N GLU A 3 -3.34 -8.18 11.84
CA GLU A 3 -4.40 -7.95 10.85
C GLU A 3 -3.85 -7.58 9.46
N TRP A 4 -2.99 -6.56 9.38
CA TRP A 4 -2.37 -6.12 8.13
C TRP A 4 -1.60 -7.24 7.43
N ARG A 5 -0.81 -8.00 8.19
CA ARG A 5 -0.09 -9.16 7.67
C ARG A 5 -1.04 -10.18 7.05
N MET A 6 -2.11 -10.55 7.75
CA MET A 6 -3.10 -11.50 7.24
C MET A 6 -3.79 -10.99 5.97
N LEU A 7 -4.16 -9.70 5.92
CA LEU A 7 -4.80 -9.11 4.74
C LEU A 7 -3.85 -9.12 3.54
N ILE A 8 -2.58 -8.77 3.73
CA ILE A 8 -1.57 -8.77 2.67
C ILE A 8 -1.36 -10.20 2.14
N GLU A 9 -1.12 -11.17 3.02
CA GLU A 9 -0.89 -12.57 2.64
C GLU A 9 -2.11 -13.19 1.93
N ARG A 10 -3.34 -12.81 2.30
CA ARG A 10 -4.56 -13.25 1.60
C ARG A 10 -4.72 -12.57 0.24
N SER A 11 -4.48 -11.25 0.18
CA SER A 11 -4.52 -10.49 -1.08
C SER A 11 -3.50 -11.03 -2.10
N GLN A 12 -2.29 -11.39 -1.66
CA GLN A 12 -1.27 -12.04 -2.48
C GLN A 12 -1.69 -13.41 -3.02
N LYS A 13 -2.63 -14.10 -2.36
CA LYS A 13 -3.22 -15.37 -2.81
C LYS A 13 -4.45 -15.18 -3.72
N GLY A 14 -4.78 -13.95 -4.07
CA GLY A 14 -5.93 -13.64 -4.94
C GLY A 14 -7.24 -13.36 -4.20
N ASP A 15 -7.23 -13.16 -2.87
CA ASP A 15 -8.42 -12.74 -2.14
C ASP A 15 -8.75 -11.25 -2.42
N GLU A 16 -9.74 -11.05 -3.27
CA GLU A 16 -10.23 -9.72 -3.65
C GLU A 16 -10.81 -8.95 -2.46
N GLU A 17 -11.47 -9.62 -1.51
CA GLU A 17 -12.05 -8.96 -0.33
C GLU A 17 -10.94 -8.37 0.56
N SER A 18 -9.86 -9.13 0.75
CA SER A 18 -8.68 -8.63 1.47
C SER A 18 -8.03 -7.45 0.75
N THR A 19 -7.97 -7.50 -0.59
CA THR A 19 -7.45 -6.39 -1.42
C THR A 19 -8.29 -5.13 -1.25
N LEU A 20 -9.61 -5.24 -1.33
CA LEU A 20 -10.54 -4.12 -1.12
C LEU A 20 -10.45 -3.55 0.29
N LYS A 21 -10.31 -4.40 1.32
CA LYS A 21 -10.10 -3.96 2.71
C LYS A 21 -8.80 -3.17 2.87
N ILE A 22 -7.72 -3.58 2.22
CA ILE A 22 -6.45 -2.84 2.22
C ILE A 22 -6.63 -1.47 1.57
N ILE A 23 -7.21 -1.43 0.37
CA ILE A 23 -7.48 -0.16 -0.33
C ILE A 23 -8.34 0.76 0.53
N GLY A 24 -9.44 0.25 1.11
CA GLY A 24 -10.32 1.01 1.99
C GLY A 24 -9.62 1.56 3.23
N LYS A 25 -8.65 0.84 3.81
CA LYS A 25 -7.85 1.32 4.94
C LYS A 25 -6.83 2.40 4.54
N ILE A 26 -6.33 2.37 3.30
CA ILE A 26 -5.35 3.34 2.79
C ILE A 26 -6.03 4.58 2.18
N GLU A 27 -7.27 4.44 1.71
CA GLU A 27 -8.08 5.47 1.07
C GLU A 27 -8.07 6.84 1.78
N PRO A 28 -8.19 6.94 3.14
CA PRO A 28 -8.14 8.24 3.81
C PRO A 28 -6.81 8.97 3.64
N LYS A 29 -5.70 8.22 3.49
CA LYS A 29 -4.38 8.80 3.21
C LYS A 29 -4.27 9.26 1.76
N ILE A 30 -4.76 8.46 0.81
CA ILE A 30 -4.80 8.82 -0.62
C ILE A 30 -5.56 10.14 -0.77
N ARG A 31 -6.80 10.21 -0.28
CA ARG A 31 -7.64 11.41 -0.39
C ARG A 31 -7.00 12.67 0.18
N LYS A 32 -6.32 12.56 1.32
CA LYS A 32 -5.59 13.69 1.92
C LYS A 32 -4.44 14.16 1.04
N SER A 33 -3.73 13.25 0.37
CA SER A 33 -2.63 13.59 -0.53
C SER A 33 -3.11 14.26 -1.82
N LEU A 34 -4.31 13.93 -2.33
CA LEU A 34 -4.86 14.52 -3.55
C LEU A 34 -5.02 16.05 -3.47
N TYR A 35 -5.20 16.60 -2.26
CA TYR A 35 -5.30 18.05 -2.08
C TYR A 35 -3.99 18.81 -2.34
N GLN A 36 -2.86 18.08 -2.44
CA GLN A 36 -1.56 18.64 -2.81
C GLN A 36 -1.35 18.65 -4.34
N THR A 37 -2.40 18.34 -5.11
CA THR A 37 -2.39 18.25 -6.56
C THR A 37 -3.53 19.10 -7.14
N ASP A 38 -3.31 19.60 -8.36
CA ASP A 38 -4.29 20.35 -9.12
C ASP A 38 -5.59 19.55 -9.31
N VAL A 39 -6.73 20.23 -9.19
CA VAL A 39 -8.06 19.61 -9.16
C VAL A 39 -8.29 18.71 -10.39
N GLN A 40 -7.80 19.13 -11.55
CA GLN A 40 -7.95 18.41 -12.82
C GLN A 40 -7.20 17.07 -12.84
N GLU A 41 -6.11 16.95 -12.08
CA GLU A 41 -5.26 15.75 -12.05
C GLU A 41 -5.63 14.79 -10.90
N ARG A 42 -6.51 15.21 -9.98
CA ARG A 42 -6.80 14.43 -8.76
C ARG A 42 -7.39 13.05 -9.05
N GLU A 43 -8.30 12.95 -10.01
CA GLU A 43 -8.93 11.67 -10.35
C GLU A 43 -7.90 10.69 -10.92
N ASN A 44 -7.06 11.17 -11.84
CA ASN A 44 -5.99 10.37 -12.43
C ASN A 44 -4.98 9.91 -11.37
N LEU A 45 -4.54 10.83 -10.51
CA LEU A 45 -3.64 10.52 -9.40
C LEU A 45 -4.25 9.53 -8.40
N GLU A 46 -5.55 9.65 -8.09
CA GLU A 46 -6.26 8.71 -7.21
C GLU A 46 -6.19 7.28 -7.75
N GLN A 47 -6.46 7.11 -9.05
CA GLN A 47 -6.37 5.80 -9.70
C GLN A 47 -4.93 5.26 -9.70
N GLU A 48 -3.94 6.10 -10.02
CA GLU A 48 -2.54 5.71 -10.01
C GLU A 48 -2.09 5.25 -8.61
N LEU A 49 -2.47 5.98 -7.56
CA LEU A 49 -2.15 5.64 -6.17
C LEU A 49 -2.80 4.32 -5.74
N ARG A 50 -4.03 4.03 -6.19
CA ARG A 50 -4.68 2.74 -5.94
C ARG A 50 -3.95 1.59 -6.64
N ILE A 51 -3.60 1.75 -7.91
CA ILE A 51 -2.82 0.75 -8.68
C ILE A 51 -1.46 0.53 -8.00
N LYS A 52 -0.77 1.59 -7.60
CA LYS A 52 0.52 1.50 -6.92
C LYS A 52 0.40 0.82 -5.57
N THR A 53 -0.67 1.07 -4.83
CA THR A 53 -0.98 0.37 -3.59
C THR A 53 -1.11 -1.13 -3.82
N MET A 54 -1.88 -1.55 -4.84
CA MET A 54 -2.01 -2.96 -5.18
C MET A 54 -0.67 -3.60 -5.56
N LYS A 55 0.15 -2.90 -6.37
CA LYS A 55 1.50 -3.37 -6.74
C LYS A 55 2.38 -3.58 -5.51
N VAL A 56 2.41 -2.61 -4.59
CA VAL A 56 3.16 -2.72 -3.33
C VAL A 56 2.67 -3.89 -2.50
N VAL A 57 1.35 -4.07 -2.35
CA VAL A 57 0.78 -5.22 -1.61
C VAL A 57 1.24 -6.54 -2.22
N GLN A 58 1.27 -6.65 -3.55
CA GLN A 58 1.69 -7.88 -4.23
C GLN A 58 3.19 -8.17 -4.06
N SER A 59 4.05 -7.14 -3.99
CA SER A 59 5.50 -7.31 -3.83
C SER A 59 5.99 -7.23 -2.38
N PHE A 60 5.12 -6.94 -1.42
CA PHE A 60 5.50 -6.73 -0.03
C PHE A 60 5.87 -8.05 0.67
N ASP A 61 7.08 -8.15 1.18
CA ASP A 61 7.52 -9.28 2.01
C ASP A 61 7.08 -9.08 3.46
N THR A 62 6.13 -9.89 3.94
CA THR A 62 5.62 -9.81 5.31
C THR A 62 6.54 -10.48 6.35
N GLN A 63 7.55 -11.24 5.92
CA GLN A 63 8.51 -11.91 6.79
C GLN A 63 9.80 -11.10 6.94
N LYS A 64 10.19 -10.35 5.91
CA LYS A 64 11.39 -9.52 5.91
C LYS A 64 11.09 -8.13 6.47
N VAL A 65 11.17 -8.00 7.79
CA VAL A 65 11.22 -6.70 8.46
C VAL A 65 12.67 -6.45 8.86
N PRO A 66 13.41 -5.57 8.16
CA PRO A 66 14.81 -5.33 8.50
C PRO A 66 14.91 -4.70 9.89
N GLY A 67 15.91 -5.15 10.66
CA GLY A 67 16.33 -4.44 11.86
C GLY A 67 16.83 -3.04 11.53
N PHE A 68 16.91 -2.15 12.53
CA PHE A 68 17.35 -0.76 12.32
C PHE A 68 18.70 -0.67 11.57
N TRP A 69 19.67 -1.51 11.94
CA TRP A 69 20.99 -1.54 11.32
C TRP A 69 20.97 -2.15 9.92
N GLU A 70 20.20 -3.22 9.70
CA GLU A 70 20.01 -3.83 8.38
C GLU A 70 19.37 -2.83 7.41
N TRP A 71 18.39 -2.05 7.88
CA TRP A 71 17.75 -1.00 7.09
C TRP A 71 18.73 0.13 6.72
N LEU A 72 19.60 0.54 7.65
CA LEU A 72 20.62 1.57 7.37
C LEU A 72 21.65 1.13 6.32
N ASP A 73 22.01 -0.16 6.30
CA ASP A 73 22.93 -0.68 5.31
C ASP A 73 22.28 -0.92 3.94
N GLU A 74 21.00 -1.29 3.88
CA GLU A 74 20.23 -1.38 2.63
C GLU A 74 19.91 0.01 1.99
N ALA A 75 19.97 1.10 2.77
CA ALA A 75 19.66 2.46 2.33
C ALA A 75 20.86 3.25 1.75
N LYS A 76 22.06 2.65 1.71
CA LYS A 76 23.26 3.20 1.07
C LYS A 76 23.32 2.83 -0.42
#